data_AF-A0A093HEK5-F1
#
_entry.id   AF-A0A093HEK5-F1
#
_cell.length_a   1.000
_cell.length_b   1.000
_cell.length_c   1.000
_cell.angle_alpha   90.00
_cell.angle_beta   90.00
_cell.angle_gamma   90.00
#
_symmetry.space_group_name_H-M   'P 1'
#
loop_
_entity.id
_entity.type
_entity.pdbx_description
1 polymer ?
#
loop_
_entity_poly.entity_id
_entity_poly.type
_entity_poly.pdbx_seq_one_letter_code
_entity_poly.pdbx_strand_id
1 'polypeptide(L)'
;TSEQIEALHRRFKQLSRDQLTIRKENFDSIPDLEFNPIRGKIVHAFFDKRPIEMNMDEEQLDRFRKEKLKFLFHMYDSDHDGKITLQEYRNVVEELLSGNPHLEKESARSIADGAMMEAASICVGQMGPDQVYEGITFEDFLKMWQGIDIETKMHVRFLNMETIAHCY
;
A
#
# COMPACT_ATOMS: atom_id res chain seq x y z
N THR A 1 -12.73 -21.24 -2.08
CA THR A 1 -13.76 -22.23 -1.71
C THR A 1 -15.06 -21.53 -1.31
N SER A 2 -16.22 -22.19 -1.36
CA SER A 2 -17.54 -21.61 -1.01
C SER A 2 -17.56 -20.95 0.37
N GLU A 3 -16.85 -21.55 1.33
CA GLU A 3 -16.72 -21.03 2.70
C GLU A 3 -16.04 -19.65 2.78
N GLN A 4 -15.03 -19.39 1.94
CA GLN A 4 -14.36 -18.09 1.89
C GLN A 4 -15.30 -17.01 1.35
N ILE A 5 -16.16 -17.36 0.38
CA ILE A 5 -17.14 -16.45 -0.20
C ILE A 5 -18.24 -16.13 0.83
N GLU A 6 -18.72 -17.13 1.58
CA GLU A 6 -19.66 -16.90 2.67
C GLU A 6 -19.09 -16.04 3.80
N ALA A 7 -17.83 -16.28 4.18
CA ALA A 7 -17.15 -15.47 5.18
C ALA A 7 -16.99 -14.01 4.73
N LEU A 8 -16.64 -13.79 3.46
CA LEU A 8 -16.58 -12.45 2.85
C LEU A 8 -17.96 -11.78 2.84
N HIS A 9 -19.01 -12.51 2.47
CA HIS A 9 -20.38 -11.98 2.45
C HIS A 9 -20.89 -11.61 3.85
N ARG A 10 -20.58 -12.42 4.88
CA ARG A 10 -20.89 -12.08 6.28
C ARG A 10 -20.18 -10.79 6.72
N ARG A 11 -18.88 -10.67 6.41
CA ARG A 11 -18.08 -9.47 6.72
C ARG A 11 -18.60 -8.24 5.98
N PHE A 12 -18.98 -8.39 4.71
CA PHE A 12 -19.60 -7.33 3.92
C PHE A 12 -20.86 -6.80 4.61
N LYS A 13 -21.79 -7.68 5.02
CA LYS A 13 -23.02 -7.28 5.71
C LYS A 13 -22.77 -6.57 7.04
N GLN A 14 -21.81 -7.06 7.82
CA GLN A 14 -21.42 -6.43 9.08
C GLN A 14 -20.88 -5.01 8.83
N LEU A 15 -19.99 -4.86 7.84
CA LEU A 15 -19.37 -3.58 7.53
C LEU A 15 -20.36 -2.60 6.89
N SER A 16 -21.24 -3.07 6.00
CA SER A 16 -22.26 -2.27 5.33
C SER A 16 -23.46 -1.92 6.21
N ARG A 17 -23.57 -2.51 7.42
CA ARG A 17 -24.75 -2.43 8.28
C ARG A 17 -26.02 -2.91 7.55
N ASP A 18 -25.91 -4.11 6.96
CA ASP A 18 -26.93 -4.76 6.14
C ASP A 18 -27.37 -3.98 4.88
N GLN A 19 -26.64 -2.93 4.50
CA GLN A 19 -26.86 -2.24 3.23
C GLN A 19 -26.28 -3.04 2.05
N LEU A 20 -26.85 -2.84 0.87
CA LEU A 20 -26.38 -3.45 -0.38
C LEU A 20 -25.06 -2.86 -0.90
N THR A 21 -24.57 -1.78 -0.30
CA THR A 21 -23.32 -1.10 -0.70
C THR A 21 -22.53 -0.71 0.54
N ILE A 22 -21.19 -0.73 0.43
CA ILE A 22 -20.29 -0.17 1.43
C ILE A 22 -19.90 1.24 0.96
N ARG A 23 -19.76 2.17 1.89
CA ARG A 23 -19.28 3.55 1.68
C ARG A 23 -18.02 3.80 2.50
N LYS A 24 -17.30 4.89 2.24
CA LYS A 24 -16.03 5.20 2.93
C LYS A 24 -16.22 5.27 4.44
N GLU A 25 -17.34 5.82 4.89
CA GLU A 25 -17.68 6.00 6.31
C GLU A 25 -17.90 4.67 7.03
N ASN A 26 -18.22 3.59 6.31
CA ASN A 26 -18.34 2.26 6.92
C ASN A 26 -17.00 1.75 7.47
N PHE A 27 -15.88 2.18 6.89
CA PHE A 27 -14.53 1.85 7.38
C PHE A 27 -14.15 2.65 8.63
N ASP A 28 -14.92 3.66 9.04
CA ASP A 28 -14.68 4.39 10.30
C ASP A 28 -14.99 3.49 11.50
N SER A 29 -15.85 2.49 11.33
CA SER A 29 -16.20 1.53 12.38
C SER A 29 -15.27 0.31 12.47
N ILE A 30 -14.15 0.27 11.73
CA ILE A 30 -13.16 -0.82 11.85
C ILE A 30 -12.11 -0.41 12.89
N PRO A 31 -12.08 -1.01 14.10
CA PRO A 31 -11.17 -0.62 15.17
C PRO A 31 -9.70 -0.75 14.76
N ASP A 32 -9.37 -1.80 14.00
CA ASP A 32 -8.02 -2.05 13.49
C ASP A 32 -7.53 -0.98 12.49
N LEU A 33 -8.45 -0.18 11.96
CA LEU A 33 -8.11 0.94 11.08
C LEU A 33 -8.09 2.28 11.80
N GLU A 34 -8.68 2.40 13.00
CA GLU A 34 -8.89 3.68 13.70
C GLU A 34 -7.57 4.44 13.94
N PHE A 35 -6.53 3.71 14.34
CA PHE A 35 -5.19 4.26 14.59
C PHE A 35 -4.17 3.85 13.53
N ASN A 36 -4.64 3.28 12.42
CA ASN A 36 -3.74 2.84 11.37
C ASN A 36 -3.29 4.07 10.55
N PRO A 37 -2.00 4.43 10.53
CA PRO A 37 -1.52 5.60 9.80
C PRO A 37 -1.84 5.53 8.30
N ILE A 38 -1.89 4.32 7.72
CA ILE A 38 -2.28 4.12 6.32
C ILE A 38 -3.79 3.90 6.14
N ARG A 39 -4.63 4.27 7.12
CA ARG A 39 -6.09 4.13 7.04
C ARG A 39 -6.67 4.78 5.80
N GLY A 40 -6.42 6.07 5.58
CA GLY A 40 -6.98 6.82 4.45
C GLY A 40 -6.60 6.18 3.11
N LYS A 41 -5.36 5.69 3.07
CA LYS A 41 -4.72 4.93 2.01
C LYS A 41 -5.41 3.57 1.74
N ILE A 42 -5.70 2.78 2.78
CA ILE A 42 -6.43 1.50 2.69
C ILE A 42 -7.87 1.72 2.23
N VAL A 43 -8.57 2.71 2.81
CA VAL A 43 -9.94 3.05 2.44
C VAL A 43 -9.98 3.47 0.96
N HIS A 44 -9.05 4.32 0.53
CA HIS A 44 -8.95 4.71 -0.88
C HIS A 44 -8.77 3.49 -1.81
N ALA A 45 -7.88 2.55 -1.45
CA ALA A 45 -7.67 1.30 -2.21
C ALA A 45 -8.94 0.48 -2.41
N PHE A 46 -9.77 0.37 -1.36
CA PHE A 46 -10.95 -0.47 -1.38
C PHE A 46 -12.06 0.05 -2.31
N PHE A 47 -12.14 1.37 -2.48
CA PHE A 47 -13.12 2.02 -3.38
C PHE A 47 -12.60 2.22 -4.79
N ASP A 48 -11.33 1.91 -5.03
CA ASP A 48 -10.72 1.98 -6.34
C ASP A 48 -11.17 0.76 -7.18
N LYS A 49 -11.86 1.02 -8.29
CA LYS A 49 -12.70 0.04 -9.04
C LYS A 49 -11.90 -1.02 -9.81
N ARG A 50 -11.05 -1.83 -9.17
CA ARG A 50 -10.29 -2.89 -9.85
C ARG A 50 -10.71 -4.29 -9.38
N PRO A 51 -11.36 -5.09 -10.24
CA PRO A 51 -11.70 -6.47 -9.90
C PRO A 51 -10.43 -7.32 -9.82
N ILE A 52 -10.30 -8.07 -8.73
CA ILE A 52 -9.27 -9.10 -8.55
C ILE A 52 -9.85 -10.39 -9.16
N GLU A 53 -9.67 -10.62 -10.46
CA GLU A 53 -10.10 -11.88 -11.09
C GLU A 53 -9.02 -12.97 -10.93
N MET A 54 -9.41 -14.14 -10.44
CA MET A 54 -8.50 -15.22 -10.05
C MET A 54 -8.11 -16.17 -11.20
N ASN A 55 -8.40 -15.82 -12.46
CA ASN A 55 -8.13 -16.65 -13.65
C ASN A 55 -7.51 -15.82 -14.78
N MET A 56 -6.46 -15.06 -14.48
CA MET A 56 -5.81 -14.18 -15.44
C MET A 56 -4.68 -14.89 -16.19
N ASP A 57 -4.59 -14.65 -17.51
CA ASP A 57 -3.41 -15.00 -18.29
C ASP A 57 -2.19 -14.13 -17.91
N GLU A 58 -1.00 -14.46 -18.44
CA GLU A 58 0.24 -13.77 -18.08
C GLU A 58 0.22 -12.27 -18.44
N GLU A 59 -0.41 -11.90 -19.55
CA GLU A 59 -0.56 -10.50 -19.95
C GLU A 59 -1.53 -9.74 -19.04
N GLN A 60 -2.61 -10.38 -18.61
CA GLN A 60 -3.56 -9.86 -17.65
C GLN A 60 -2.93 -9.69 -16.27
N LEU A 61 -2.12 -10.66 -15.83
CA LEU A 61 -1.35 -10.57 -14.59
C LEU A 61 -0.33 -9.43 -14.64
N ASP A 62 0.39 -9.24 -15.75
CA ASP A 62 1.30 -8.11 -15.91
C ASP A 62 0.58 -6.76 -15.84
N ARG A 63 -0.55 -6.62 -16.57
CA ARG A 63 -1.40 -5.42 -16.47
C ARG A 63 -1.87 -5.17 -15.05
N PHE A 64 -2.33 -6.21 -14.36
CA PHE A 64 -2.80 -6.12 -12.99
C PHE A 64 -1.67 -5.76 -12.00
N ARG A 65 -0.48 -6.34 -12.15
CA ARG A 65 0.72 -5.97 -11.38
C ARG A 65 1.07 -4.51 -11.61
N LYS A 66 1.07 -4.04 -12.86
CA LYS A 66 1.35 -2.65 -13.22
C LYS A 66 0.32 -1.70 -12.61
N GLU A 67 -0.95 -2.06 -12.62
CA GLU A 67 -2.00 -1.27 -11.96
C GLU A 67 -1.82 -1.25 -10.43
N LYS A 68 -1.49 -2.38 -9.79
CA LYS A 68 -1.20 -2.44 -8.36
C LYS A 68 -0.01 -1.54 -7.98
N LEU A 69 1.07 -1.62 -8.75
CA LEU A 69 2.23 -0.77 -8.55
C LEU A 69 1.89 0.70 -8.78
N LYS A 70 1.08 1.01 -9.78
CA LYS A 70 0.61 2.38 -10.04
C LYS A 70 -0.21 2.93 -8.89
N PHE A 71 -1.05 2.08 -8.28
CA PHE A 71 -1.78 2.44 -7.09
C PHE A 71 -0.86 2.71 -5.89
N LEU A 72 0.08 1.80 -5.63
CA LEU A 72 1.04 2.00 -4.55
C LEU A 72 1.88 3.25 -4.79
N PHE A 73 2.28 3.52 -6.03
CA PHE A 73 3.00 4.72 -6.43
C PHE A 73 2.21 5.99 -6.07
N HIS A 74 0.94 6.08 -6.51
CA HIS A 74 0.06 7.21 -6.16
C HIS A 74 -0.24 7.33 -4.66
N MET A 75 0.08 6.31 -3.86
CA MET A 75 -0.06 6.36 -2.41
C MET A 75 1.16 6.96 -1.72
N TYR A 76 2.29 7.04 -2.42
CA TYR A 76 3.47 7.76 -1.97
C TYR A 76 3.54 9.17 -2.60
N ASP A 77 3.18 9.30 -3.89
CA ASP A 77 3.07 10.56 -4.64
C ASP A 77 1.80 11.32 -4.22
N SER A 78 1.97 12.26 -3.29
CA SER A 78 0.89 12.96 -2.59
C SER A 78 0.33 14.13 -3.40
N ASP A 79 1.14 14.75 -4.25
CA ASP A 79 0.73 15.88 -5.09
C ASP A 79 0.38 15.46 -6.54
N HIS A 80 0.59 14.19 -6.89
CA HIS A 80 0.27 13.57 -8.17
C HIS A 80 1.04 14.18 -9.35
N ASP A 81 2.25 14.67 -9.10
CA ASP A 81 3.13 15.21 -10.13
C ASP A 81 3.87 14.10 -10.93
N GLY A 82 3.71 12.84 -10.52
CA GLY A 82 4.30 11.68 -11.19
C GLY A 82 5.71 11.31 -10.71
N LYS A 83 6.20 11.91 -9.62
CA LYS A 83 7.44 11.53 -8.95
C LYS A 83 7.25 11.47 -7.43
N ILE A 84 7.82 10.45 -6.80
CA ILE A 84 7.88 10.38 -5.34
C ILE A 84 9.15 11.10 -4.90
N THR A 85 8.98 12.31 -4.39
CA THR A 85 10.09 13.10 -3.86
C THR A 85 10.59 12.53 -2.52
N LEU A 86 11.82 12.91 -2.13
CA LEU A 86 12.35 12.55 -0.81
C LEU A 86 11.46 13.05 0.32
N GLN A 87 10.87 14.24 0.16
CA GLN A 87 10.01 14.81 1.18
C GLN A 87 8.71 14.01 1.35
N GLU A 88 8.08 13.61 0.26
CA GLU A 88 6.88 12.76 0.32
C GLU A 88 7.20 11.39 0.92
N TYR A 89 8.30 10.78 0.51
CA TYR A 89 8.71 9.50 1.06
C TYR A 89 8.99 9.60 2.58
N ARG A 90 9.70 10.65 3.02
CA ARG A 90 9.93 10.94 4.44
C ARG A 90 8.62 11.09 5.20
N ASN A 91 7.64 11.83 4.66
CA ASN A 91 6.34 12.01 5.32
C ASN A 91 5.66 10.65 5.56
N VAL A 92 5.67 9.76 4.57
CA VAL A 92 5.08 8.42 4.70
C VAL A 92 5.84 7.57 5.72
N VAL A 93 7.18 7.59 5.71
CA VAL A 93 8.00 6.83 6.66
C VAL A 93 7.81 7.34 8.09
N GLU A 94 7.80 8.67 8.30
CA GLU A 94 7.52 9.28 9.60
C GLU A 94 6.11 8.91 10.09
N GLU A 95 5.10 8.93 9.22
CA GLU A 95 3.73 8.56 9.55
C GLU A 95 3.61 7.08 9.95
N LEU A 96 4.23 6.17 9.18
CA LEU A 96 4.27 4.74 9.47
C LEU A 96 4.94 4.41 10.81
N LEU A 97 5.95 5.20 11.19
CA LEU A 97 6.75 4.96 12.38
C LEU A 97 6.27 5.78 13.59
N SER A 98 5.32 6.70 13.40
CA SER A 98 4.78 7.58 14.44
C SER A 98 4.14 6.84 15.62
N GLY A 99 3.67 5.61 15.41
CA GLY A 99 3.13 4.73 16.46
C GLY A 99 4.19 4.09 17.36
N ASN A 100 5.49 4.22 17.04
CA ASN A 100 6.57 3.65 17.84
C ASN A 100 7.20 4.72 18.74
N PRO A 101 6.91 4.73 20.06
CA PRO A 101 7.41 5.76 20.98
C PRO A 101 8.93 5.72 21.20
N HIS A 102 9.59 4.66 20.75
CA HIS A 102 11.05 4.48 20.85
C HIS A 102 11.81 4.91 19.59
N LEU A 103 11.11 5.29 18.52
CA LEU A 103 11.76 5.69 17.29
C LEU A 103 11.80 7.21 17.17
N GLU A 104 13.02 7.74 17.14
CA GLU A 104 13.25 9.16 16.94
C GLU A 104 12.96 9.56 15.49
N LYS A 105 12.40 10.77 15.29
CA LYS A 105 12.13 11.33 13.96
C LYS A 105 13.39 11.39 13.09
N GLU A 106 14.55 11.62 13.70
CA GLU A 106 15.83 11.62 12.99
C GLU A 106 16.18 10.25 12.42
N SER A 107 15.86 9.16 13.13
CA SER A 107 16.05 7.79 12.64
C SER A 107 15.15 7.49 11.43
N ALA A 108 13.88 7.91 11.47
CA ALA A 108 12.96 7.78 10.34
C ALA A 108 13.47 8.53 9.09
N ARG A 109 14.05 9.72 9.28
CA ARG A 109 14.68 10.49 8.21
C ARG A 109 15.91 9.79 7.64
N SER A 110 16.80 9.28 8.47
CA SER A 110 17.98 8.55 8.00
C SER A 110 17.61 7.29 7.21
N ILE A 111 16.54 6.58 7.61
CA ILE A 111 16.01 5.44 6.85
C ILE A 111 15.51 5.91 5.49
N ALA A 112 14.71 6.97 5.45
CA ALA A 112 14.17 7.51 4.22
C ALA A 112 15.26 7.96 3.24
N ASP A 113 16.29 8.64 3.76
CA ASP A 113 17.44 9.14 2.99
C ASP A 113 18.27 7.98 2.42
N GLY A 114 18.54 6.96 3.24
CA GLY A 114 19.27 5.76 2.82
C GLY A 114 18.55 5.01 1.71
N ALA A 115 17.24 4.76 1.88
CA ALA A 115 16.42 4.09 0.88
C ALA A 115 16.29 4.90 -0.43
N MET A 116 16.17 6.22 -0.35
CA MET A 116 16.12 7.08 -1.53
C MET A 116 17.45 7.09 -2.29
N MET A 117 18.58 7.05 -1.58
CA MET A 117 19.89 6.98 -2.21
C MET A 117 20.14 5.63 -2.88
N GLU A 118 19.66 4.53 -2.27
CA GLU A 118 19.66 3.21 -2.91
C GLU A 118 18.80 3.20 -4.17
N ALA A 119 17.59 3.77 -4.11
CA ALA A 119 16.72 3.93 -5.27
C ALA A 119 17.41 4.71 -6.41
N ALA A 120 18.06 5.84 -6.09
CA ALA A 120 18.80 6.63 -7.07
C ALA A 120 19.91 5.81 -7.75
N SER A 121 20.66 5.01 -6.98
CA SER A 121 21.72 4.14 -7.51
C SER A 121 21.18 3.06 -8.45
N ILE A 122 20.00 2.49 -8.16
CA ILE A 122 19.37 1.46 -9.00
C ILE A 122 18.84 2.06 -10.29
N CYS A 123 18.25 3.26 -10.22
CA CYS A 123 17.45 3.83 -11.30
C CYS A 123 18.25 4.69 -12.27
N VAL A 124 19.24 5.44 -11.77
CA VAL A 124 20.03 6.42 -12.53
C VAL A 124 21.48 5.95 -12.75
N GLY A 125 21.97 4.98 -11.98
CA GLY A 125 23.36 4.52 -12.05
C GLY A 125 24.33 5.55 -11.44
N GLN A 126 25.49 5.78 -12.08
CA GLN A 126 26.43 6.82 -11.63
C GLN A 126 25.88 8.20 -11.97
N MET A 127 25.40 8.92 -10.95
CA MET A 127 25.01 10.31 -11.08
C MET A 127 26.23 11.21 -11.33
N GLY A 128 26.09 12.15 -12.26
CA GLY A 128 27.09 13.21 -12.45
C GLY A 128 27.19 14.10 -11.20
N PRO A 129 28.33 14.79 -11.00
CA PRO A 129 28.55 15.62 -9.80
C PRO A 129 27.52 16.74 -9.60
N ASP A 130 26.85 17.18 -10.67
CA ASP A 130 25.82 18.22 -10.65
C ASP A 130 24.39 17.68 -10.81
N GLN A 131 24.23 16.35 -10.92
CA GLN A 131 22.93 15.73 -11.14
C GLN A 131 22.22 15.51 -9.81
N VAL A 132 21.08 16.19 -9.63
CA VAL A 132 20.23 16.03 -8.45
C VAL A 132 19.17 14.98 -8.73
N TYR A 133 18.99 14.05 -7.81
CA TYR A 133 17.90 13.07 -7.90
C TYR A 133 16.60 13.74 -7.49
N GLU A 134 15.74 14.03 -8.46
CA GLU A 134 14.50 14.77 -8.22
C GLU A 134 13.42 13.93 -7.51
N GLY A 135 13.52 12.60 -7.57
CA GLY A 135 12.57 11.67 -6.98
C GLY A 135 12.44 10.40 -7.81
N ILE A 136 11.69 9.45 -7.28
CA ILE A 136 11.43 8.16 -7.93
C ILE A 136 10.27 8.35 -8.90
N THR A 137 10.51 8.20 -10.20
CA THR A 137 9.43 8.18 -11.20
C THR A 137 8.70 6.85 -11.20
N PHE A 138 7.54 6.75 -11.86
CA PHE A 138 6.86 5.46 -11.98
C PHE A 138 7.70 4.41 -12.72
N GLU A 139 8.51 4.80 -13.70
CA GLU A 139 9.43 3.86 -14.38
C GLU A 139 10.52 3.34 -13.44
N ASP A 140 11.06 4.21 -12.60
CA ASP A 140 12.04 3.87 -11.58
C ASP A 140 11.43 2.93 -10.53
N PHE A 141 10.19 3.22 -10.12
CA PHE A 141 9.41 2.35 -9.26
C PHE A 141 9.26 0.96 -9.89
N LEU A 142 8.86 0.86 -11.18
CA LEU A 142 8.78 -0.44 -11.85
C LEU A 142 10.12 -1.19 -11.81
N LYS A 143 11.25 -0.52 -12.07
CA LYS A 143 12.59 -1.11 -12.02
C LYS A 143 12.95 -1.63 -10.63
N MET A 144 12.69 -0.84 -9.58
CA MET A 144 12.96 -1.25 -8.20
C MET A 144 12.19 -2.51 -7.79
N TRP A 145 10.99 -2.70 -8.36
CA TRP A 145 10.15 -3.86 -8.10
C TRP A 145 10.36 -5.01 -9.11
N GLN A 146 11.26 -4.86 -10.09
CA GLN A 146 11.62 -5.97 -10.99
C GLN A 146 12.29 -7.09 -10.20
N GLY A 147 11.71 -8.30 -10.25
CA GLY A 147 12.20 -9.47 -9.52
C GLY A 147 11.61 -9.65 -8.12
N ILE A 148 10.79 -8.71 -7.64
CA ILE A 148 9.97 -8.90 -6.43
C ILE A 148 8.61 -9.45 -6.84
N ASP A 149 8.25 -10.62 -6.31
CA ASP A 149 6.91 -11.15 -6.49
C ASP A 149 5.90 -10.38 -5.62
N ILE A 150 5.27 -9.38 -6.23
CA ILE A 150 4.27 -8.52 -5.61
C ILE A 150 3.01 -9.30 -5.22
N GLU A 151 2.72 -10.43 -5.86
CA GLU A 151 1.52 -11.21 -5.55
C GLU A 151 1.61 -11.85 -4.17
N THR A 152 2.81 -12.27 -3.78
CA THR A 152 3.06 -12.85 -2.46
C THR A 152 3.41 -11.83 -1.38
N LYS A 153 3.70 -10.58 -1.75
CA LYS A 153 4.05 -9.48 -0.83
C LYS A 153 2.94 -8.47 -0.59
N MET A 154 2.12 -8.20 -1.61
CA MET A 154 1.00 -7.25 -1.56
C MET A 154 -0.34 -7.95 -1.79
N HIS A 155 -0.59 -9.00 -1.02
CA HIS A 155 -1.93 -9.49 -0.79
C HIS A 155 -2.40 -9.05 0.59
N VAL A 156 -3.63 -8.56 0.65
CA VAL A 156 -4.35 -8.51 1.92
C VAL A 156 -4.57 -9.96 2.31
N ARG A 157 -3.64 -10.54 3.09
CA ARG A 157 -4.01 -11.61 4.00
C ARG A 157 -5.00 -10.94 4.92
N PHE A 158 -6.29 -11.19 4.70
CA PHE A 158 -7.23 -10.99 5.79
C PHE A 158 -6.57 -11.69 6.96
N LEU A 159 -6.14 -10.91 7.96
CA LEU A 159 -5.72 -11.49 9.21
C LEU A 159 -6.85 -12.46 9.53
N ASN A 160 -6.52 -13.73 9.65
CA ASN A 160 -7.27 -14.55 10.56
C ASN A 160 -7.12 -13.78 11.88
N MET A 161 -8.02 -12.82 12.13
CA MET A 161 -8.66 -12.79 13.43
C MET A 161 -9.18 -14.21 13.54
N GLU A 162 -8.37 -15.05 14.20
CA GLU A 162 -8.86 -16.25 14.82
C GLU A 162 -10.23 -15.85 15.35
N THR A 163 -11.24 -16.56 14.88
CA THR A 163 -12.51 -16.66 15.59
C THR A 163 -12.14 -16.72 17.06
N ILE A 164 -12.25 -15.58 17.75
CA ILE A 164 -12.20 -15.58 19.20
C ILE A 164 -13.50 -16.26 19.56
N ALA A 165 -13.41 -17.59 19.58
CA ALA A 165 -14.22 -18.44 20.38
C ALA A 165 -14.03 -17.96 21.81
N HIS A 166 -14.83 -16.97 22.20
CA HIS A 166 -15.30 -16.95 23.56
C HIS A 166 -16.52 -17.86 23.60
N CYS A 167 -16.21 -19.15 23.79
CA CYS A 167 -17.05 -20.00 24.60
C CYS A 167 -17.25 -19.30 25.95
N TYR A 168 -18.48 -18.93 26.29
CA TYR A 168 -19.32 -19.55 27.32
C TYR A 168 -20.75 -19.02 27.19
#